data_AF-A0A2V9HMS2-F1
#
_entry.id   AF-A0A2V9HMS2-F1
#
_cell.length_a   1.000
_cell.length_b   1.000
_cell.length_c   1.000
_cell.angle_alpha   90.00
_cell.angle_beta   90.00
_cell.angle_gamma   90.00
#
_symmetry.space_group_name_H-M   'P 1'
#
loop_
_entity.id
_entity.type
_entity.pdbx_description
1 polymer ?
#
loop_
_entity_poly.entity_id
_entity_poly.type
_entity_poly.pdbx_seq_one_letter_code
_entity_poly.pdbx_strand_id
1 'polypeptide(L)'
;MSETDSKPRIAIDYGKAVGERVASKQADLGIAVCGSGIGISIAANKVSGFRAALAHDVMTARLAREHNDANVLALGGHVVTAEAAVQMVQTFLTAAYLGGRHQRRLDKIAQMERPTRLQGPC
;
A
#
# COMPACT_ATOMS: atom_id res chain seq x y z
N MET A 1 13.62 17.01 -31.76
CA MET A 1 12.89 15.81 -31.31
C MET A 1 13.86 15.01 -30.45
N SER A 2 13.95 15.31 -29.15
CA SER A 2 14.87 14.60 -28.26
C SER A 2 14.25 13.25 -27.91
N GLU A 3 14.93 12.17 -28.32
CA GLU A 3 14.68 10.80 -27.88
C GLU A 3 14.44 10.76 -26.38
N THR A 4 13.25 10.30 -25.98
CA THR A 4 13.00 9.92 -24.60
C THR A 4 13.80 8.65 -24.33
N ASP A 5 14.92 8.79 -23.64
CA ASP A 5 15.61 7.68 -22.98
C ASP A 5 14.65 7.08 -21.92
N SER A 6 13.71 6.25 -22.38
CA SER A 6 12.70 5.63 -21.53
C SER A 6 13.32 4.39 -20.91
N LYS A 7 14.15 4.59 -19.88
CA LYS A 7 14.53 3.52 -18.96
C LYS A 7 13.24 2.74 -18.59
N PRO A 8 13.22 1.39 -18.72
CA PRO A 8 12.00 0.63 -18.48
C PRO A 8 11.54 0.89 -17.04
N ARG A 9 10.39 1.54 -16.88
CA ARG A 9 9.80 1.81 -15.57
C ARG A 9 9.26 0.51 -15.01
N ILE A 10 9.84 0.03 -13.92
CA ILE A 10 9.42 -1.21 -13.29
C ILE A 10 8.26 -0.88 -12.36
N ALA A 11 7.28 -1.78 -12.22
CA ALA A 11 6.10 -1.60 -11.35
C ALA A 11 6.44 -1.10 -9.93
N ILE A 12 7.63 -1.45 -9.44
CA ILE A 12 8.20 -1.03 -8.15
C ILE A 12 8.34 0.50 -8.05
N ASP A 13 8.75 1.17 -9.12
CA ASP A 13 8.91 2.63 -9.16
C ASP A 13 7.57 3.34 -8.90
N TYR A 14 6.47 2.77 -9.43
CA TYR A 14 5.12 3.28 -9.19
C TYR A 14 4.66 3.02 -7.75
N GLY A 15 5.02 1.88 -7.16
CA GLY A 15 4.74 1.59 -5.75
C GLY A 15 5.33 2.65 -4.82
N LYS A 16 6.60 3.00 -5.03
CA LYS A 16 7.28 4.08 -4.29
C LYS A 16 6.61 5.43 -4.52
N ALA A 17 6.32 5.79 -5.77
CA ALA A 17 5.71 7.07 -6.12
C ALA A 17 4.31 7.26 -5.51
N VAL A 18 3.49 6.20 -5.48
CA VAL A 18 2.19 6.21 -4.79
C VAL A 18 2.40 6.39 -3.29
N GLY A 19 3.36 5.66 -2.70
CA GLY A 19 3.75 5.82 -1.30
C GLY A 19 4.10 7.25 -0.93
N GLU A 20 4.98 7.88 -1.71
CA GLU A 20 5.46 9.24 -1.49
C GLU A 20 4.34 10.29 -1.61
N ARG A 21 3.44 10.16 -2.59
CA ARG A 21 2.31 11.09 -2.77
C ARG A 21 1.33 11.05 -1.60
N VAL A 22 1.03 9.85 -1.10
CA VAL A 22 0.14 9.69 0.06
C VAL A 22 0.84 10.15 1.33
N ALA A 23 2.10 9.79 1.54
CA ALA A 23 2.87 10.23 2.71
C ALA A 23 3.06 11.75 2.78
N SER A 24 3.22 12.40 1.62
CA SER A 24 3.32 13.87 1.51
C SER A 24 1.97 14.60 1.50
N LYS A 25 0.85 13.88 1.72
CA LYS A 25 -0.52 14.42 1.72
C LYS A 25 -0.94 15.09 0.40
N GLN A 26 -0.32 14.70 -0.71
CA GLN A 26 -0.77 15.10 -2.06
C GLN A 26 -1.97 14.24 -2.52
N ALA A 27 -2.22 13.13 -1.83
CA ALA A 27 -3.41 12.29 -1.98
C ALA A 27 -3.77 11.71 -0.61
N ASP A 28 -5.06 11.51 -0.36
CA ASP A 28 -5.55 10.93 0.90
C ASP A 28 -5.37 9.40 0.93
N LEU A 29 -5.64 8.76 -0.21
CA LEU A 29 -5.54 7.32 -0.42
C LEU A 29 -4.90 7.04 -1.78
N GLY A 30 -4.44 5.81 -1.99
CA GLY A 30 -3.93 5.38 -3.29
C GLY A 30 -4.26 3.92 -3.61
N ILE A 31 -4.22 3.62 -4.91
CA ILE A 31 -4.41 2.26 -5.44
C ILE A 31 -3.16 1.91 -6.24
N ALA A 32 -2.59 0.74 -5.98
CA ALA A 32 -1.37 0.25 -6.63
C ALA A 32 -1.62 -1.12 -7.26
N VAL A 33 -1.26 -1.30 -8.53
CA VAL A 33 -1.53 -2.55 -9.26
C VAL A 33 -0.27 -3.05 -9.95
N CYS A 34 0.03 -4.34 -9.81
CA CYS A 34 0.97 -5.06 -10.67
C CYS A 34 0.46 -6.48 -10.91
N GLY A 35 1.19 -7.35 -11.62
CA GLY A 35 0.74 -8.71 -11.95
C GLY A 35 0.20 -9.49 -10.72
N SER A 36 0.99 -9.62 -9.66
CA SER A 36 0.55 -10.28 -8.40
C SER A 36 0.14 -9.31 -7.29
N GLY A 37 0.44 -8.02 -7.42
CA GLY A 37 0.31 -7.02 -6.35
C GLY A 37 1.39 -7.11 -5.25
N ILE A 38 2.17 -8.19 -5.19
CA ILE A 38 3.18 -8.44 -4.15
C ILE A 38 4.33 -7.45 -4.26
N GLY A 39 5.00 -7.37 -5.42
CA GLY A 39 6.16 -6.50 -5.57
C GLY A 39 5.83 -5.02 -5.33
N ILE A 40 4.72 -4.55 -5.89
CA ILE A 40 4.33 -3.15 -5.76
C ILE A 40 3.91 -2.77 -4.34
N SER A 41 3.25 -3.69 -3.61
CA SER A 41 2.92 -3.47 -2.19
C SER A 41 4.17 -3.45 -1.30
N ILE A 42 5.14 -4.34 -1.53
CA ILE A 42 6.42 -4.34 -0.81
C ILE A 42 7.14 -3.01 -1.03
N ALA A 43 7.21 -2.55 -2.28
CA ALA A 43 7.86 -1.30 -2.64
C ALA A 43 7.21 -0.09 -1.95
N ALA A 44 5.88 0.00 -2.01
CA ALA A 44 5.14 1.10 -1.40
C ALA A 44 5.33 1.14 0.13
N ASN A 45 5.36 -0.01 0.80
CA ASN A 45 5.62 -0.12 2.24
C ASN A 45 7.06 0.21 2.68
N LYS A 46 7.99 0.51 1.75
CA LYS A 46 9.32 1.04 2.10
C LYS A 46 9.32 2.54 2.35
N VAL A 47 8.22 3.24 2.02
CA VAL A 47 8.03 4.65 2.36
C VAL A 47 7.54 4.74 3.80
N SER A 48 8.21 5.52 4.66
CA SER A 48 7.78 5.74 6.05
C SER A 48 6.45 6.50 6.12
N GLY A 49 5.66 6.23 7.16
CA GLY A 49 4.34 6.84 7.38
C GLY A 49 3.22 6.26 6.53
N PHE A 50 3.49 5.16 5.83
CA PHE A 50 2.61 4.63 4.79
C PHE A 50 2.36 3.13 4.96
N ARG A 51 1.11 2.71 4.75
CA ARG A 51 0.67 1.31 4.86
C ARG A 51 -0.08 0.89 3.60
N ALA A 52 0.59 0.12 2.74
CA ALA A 52 -0.03 -0.58 1.62
C ALA A 52 -0.47 -1.99 2.03
N ALA A 53 -1.74 -2.30 1.83
CA ALA A 53 -2.29 -3.63 2.04
C ALA A 53 -2.54 -4.31 0.69
N LEU A 54 -1.91 -5.47 0.47
CA LEU A 54 -2.29 -6.36 -0.63
C LEU A 54 -3.60 -7.06 -0.28
N ALA A 55 -4.62 -6.87 -1.13
CA ALA A 55 -5.92 -7.53 -0.98
C ALA A 55 -6.17 -8.49 -2.14
N HIS A 56 -6.92 -9.55 -1.86
CA HIS A 56 -7.25 -10.61 -2.82
C HIS A 56 -8.76 -10.78 -3.01
N ASP A 57 -9.56 -10.15 -2.16
CA ASP A 57 -11.03 -10.15 -2.23
C ASP A 57 -11.62 -8.90 -1.57
N VAL A 58 -12.93 -8.73 -1.68
CA VAL A 58 -13.67 -7.57 -1.13
C VAL A 58 -13.53 -7.49 0.39
N MET A 59 -13.52 -8.64 1.08
CA MET A 59 -13.38 -8.71 2.53
C MET A 59 -12.02 -8.15 2.98
N THR A 60 -10.94 -8.65 2.41
CA THR A 60 -9.57 -8.19 2.70
C THR A 60 -9.35 -6.73 2.31
N ALA A 61 -9.99 -6.25 1.23
CA ALA A 61 -9.99 -4.82 0.88
C ALA A 61 -10.70 -3.96 1.93
N ARG A 62 -11.85 -4.42 2.47
CA ARG A 62 -12.53 -3.74 3.58
C ARG A 62 -11.66 -3.72 4.84
N LEU A 63 -11.13 -4.88 5.23
CA LEU A 63 -10.32 -5.05 6.43
C LEU A 63 -8.98 -4.30 6.35
N ALA A 64 -8.45 -4.08 5.15
CA ALA A 64 -7.30 -3.20 4.93
C ALA A 64 -7.58 -1.80 5.49
N ARG A 65 -8.75 -1.22 5.20
CA ARG A 65 -9.14 0.09 5.72
C ARG A 65 -9.59 0.02 7.18
N GLU A 66 -10.56 -0.84 7.49
CA GLU A 66 -11.21 -0.91 8.82
C GLU A 66 -10.25 -1.25 9.94
N HIS A 67 -9.34 -2.21 9.73
CA HIS A 67 -8.48 -2.74 10.78
C HIS A 67 -7.04 -2.25 10.68
N ASN A 68 -6.54 -1.93 9.49
CA ASN A 68 -5.14 -1.58 9.30
C ASN A 68 -4.94 -0.09 9.01
N ASP A 69 -6.04 0.68 8.95
CA ASP A 69 -6.02 2.08 8.51
C ASP A 69 -5.12 2.24 7.28
N ALA A 70 -5.18 1.28 6.35
CA ALA A 70 -4.30 1.27 5.19
C ALA A 70 -4.62 2.51 4.35
N ASN A 71 -3.57 3.19 3.93
CA ASN A 71 -3.63 4.36 3.08
C ASN A 71 -3.63 3.95 1.61
N VAL A 72 -3.13 2.75 1.32
CA VAL A 72 -3.09 2.20 -0.03
C VAL A 72 -3.57 0.78 -0.12
N LEU A 73 -4.37 0.53 -1.15
CA LEU A 73 -4.78 -0.80 -1.57
C LEU A 73 -3.89 -1.26 -2.72
N ALA A 74 -3.25 -2.40 -2.55
CA ALA A 74 -2.52 -3.07 -3.61
C ALA A 74 -3.33 -4.26 -4.17
N LEU A 75 -3.30 -4.42 -5.50
CA LEU A 75 -4.06 -5.45 -6.22
C LEU A 75 -3.17 -6.20 -7.21
N GLY A 76 -3.50 -7.48 -7.42
CA GLY A 76 -2.88 -8.32 -8.44
C GLY A 76 -3.70 -8.37 -9.72
N GLY A 77 -3.25 -7.71 -10.79
CA GLY A 77 -3.94 -7.67 -12.08
C GLY A 77 -4.06 -9.02 -12.80
N HIS A 78 -3.25 -10.02 -12.43
CA HIS A 78 -3.37 -11.40 -12.91
C HIS A 78 -4.07 -12.32 -11.89
N VAL A 79 -4.49 -11.78 -10.74
CA VAL A 79 -4.99 -12.55 -9.60
C VAL A 79 -6.49 -12.33 -9.41
N VAL A 80 -6.98 -11.11 -9.59
CA VAL A 80 -8.39 -10.76 -9.43
C VAL A 80 -9.01 -10.36 -10.77
N THR A 81 -10.29 -10.62 -10.96
CA THR A 81 -11.02 -10.14 -12.15
C THR A 81 -11.21 -8.62 -12.08
N ALA A 82 -11.50 -8.00 -13.23
CA ALA A 82 -11.76 -6.57 -13.28
C ALA A 82 -12.99 -6.18 -12.45
N GLU A 83 -14.06 -6.98 -12.48
CA GLU A 83 -15.26 -6.71 -11.68
C GLU A 83 -14.97 -6.79 -10.18
N ALA A 84 -14.23 -7.82 -9.75
CA ALA A 84 -13.82 -7.97 -8.35
C ALA A 84 -12.91 -6.81 -7.92
N ALA A 85 -11.95 -6.41 -8.76
CA ALA A 85 -11.06 -5.29 -8.49
C ALA A 85 -11.84 -3.98 -8.27
N VAL A 86 -12.84 -3.69 -9.10
CA VAL A 86 -13.68 -2.49 -8.93
C VAL A 86 -14.42 -2.53 -7.59
N GLN A 87 -15.04 -3.66 -7.23
CA GLN A 87 -15.74 -3.81 -5.95
C GLN A 87 -14.80 -3.67 -4.75
N MET A 88 -13.60 -4.24 -4.84
CA MET A 88 -12.55 -4.12 -3.83
C MET A 88 -12.13 -2.66 -3.63
N VAL A 89 -11.87 -1.93 -4.73
CA VAL A 89 -11.50 -0.51 -4.68
C VAL A 89 -12.62 0.31 -4.07
N GLN A 90 -13.87 0.13 -4.52
CA GLN A 90 -15.02 0.84 -3.95
C GLN A 90 -15.14 0.58 -2.45
N THR A 91 -15.08 -0.68 -2.04
CA THR A 91 -15.20 -1.07 -0.63
C THR A 91 -14.10 -0.46 0.23
N PHE A 92 -12.86 -0.46 -0.27
CA PHE A 92 -11.73 0.18 0.42
C PHE A 92 -11.91 1.69 0.56
N LEU A 93 -12.36 2.38 -0.49
CA LEU A 93 -12.55 3.83 -0.51
C LEU A 93 -13.70 4.27 0.41
N THR A 94 -14.76 3.45 0.55
CA THR A 94 -15.92 3.79 1.40
C THR A 94 -15.79 3.32 2.84
N ALA A 95 -14.87 2.41 3.14
CA ALA A 95 -14.68 1.91 4.49
C ALA A 95 -14.05 2.98 5.40
N ALA A 96 -14.40 2.93 6.69
CA ALA A 96 -13.85 3.81 7.72
C ALA A 96 -12.97 3.01 8.68
N TYR A 97 -11.87 3.61 9.13
CA TYR A 97 -11.04 3.01 10.16
C TYR A 97 -11.80 2.92 11.48
N LEU A 98 -11.79 1.74 12.11
CA LEU A 98 -12.60 1.47 13.31
C LEU A 98 -11.91 1.86 14.62
N GLY A 99 -10.61 2.15 14.60
CA GLY A 99 -9.89 2.53 15.82
C GLY A 99 -9.86 1.43 16.89
N GLY A 100 -9.88 1.85 18.16
CA GLY A 100 -9.95 0.95 19.31
C GLY A 100 -8.78 -0.06 19.37
N ARG A 101 -9.10 -1.35 19.43
CA ARG A 101 -8.10 -2.44 19.54
C ARG A 101 -7.10 -2.49 18.38
N HIS A 102 -7.46 -1.91 17.24
CA HIS A 102 -6.62 -1.91 16.05
C HIS A 102 -5.46 -0.91 16.16
N GLN A 103 -5.61 0.15 16.96
CA GLN A 103 -4.61 1.20 17.12
C GLN A 103 -3.28 0.66 17.66
N ARG A 104 -3.35 -0.26 18.62
CA ARG A 104 -2.16 -0.91 19.21
C ARG A 104 -1.26 -1.55 18.15
N ARG A 105 -1.84 -2.10 17.08
CA ARG A 105 -1.05 -2.69 15.98
C ARG A 105 -0.42 -1.59 15.13
N LEU A 106 -1.14 -0.52 14.84
CA LEU A 106 -0.63 0.60 14.08
C LEU A 106 0.53 1.30 14.80
N ASP A 107 0.40 1.49 16.11
CA ASP A 107 1.46 2.10 16.92
C ASP A 107 2.74 1.24 16.88
N LYS A 108 2.60 -0.09 16.91
CA LYS A 108 3.72 -1.01 16.74
C LYS A 108 4.34 -0.93 15.34
N ILE A 109 3.53 -0.87 14.29
CA ILE A 109 4.03 -0.71 12.91
C ILE A 109 4.80 0.62 12.80
N ALA A 110 4.25 1.72 13.31
CA ALA A 110 4.90 3.02 13.29
C ALA A 110 6.22 3.04 14.07
N GLN A 111 6.34 2.25 15.15
CA GLN A 111 7.61 2.07 15.86
C GLN A 111 8.66 1.33 15.01
N MET A 112 8.25 0.37 14.17
CA MET A 112 9.15 -0.39 13.28
C MET A 112 9.68 0.44 12.11
N GLU A 113 8.98 1.52 11.74
CA GLU A 113 9.43 2.44 10.69
C GLU A 113 10.63 3.28 11.11
N ARG A 114 10.90 3.39 12.43
CA ARG A 114 12.10 4.03 12.94
C ARG A 114 13.30 3.14 12.64
N PRO A 115 14.44 3.69 12.22
CA PRO A 115 15.65 2.90 12.00
C PRO A 115 16.06 2.24 13.32
N THR A 116 15.75 0.96 13.47
CA THR A 116 16.30 0.13 14.53
C THR A 116 17.78 0.00 14.23
N ARG A 117 18.64 0.63 15.04
CA ARG A 117 20.05 0.20 15.08
C ARG A 117 20.00 -1.25 15.52
N LEU A 118 20.18 -2.17 14.57
CA LEU A 118 20.49 -3.55 14.90
C LEU A 118 21.76 -3.46 15.74
N GLN A 119 21.62 -3.61 17.06
CA GLN A 119 22.77 -3.80 17.92
C GLN A 119 23.47 -5.03 17.35
N GLY A 120 24.66 -4.82 16.79
CA GLY A 120 25.49 -5.91 16.31
C GLY A 120 25.74 -6.90 17.44
N PRO A 121 26.06 -8.17 17.14
CA PRO A 121 26.42 -9.12 18.19
C PRO A 121 27.57 -8.52 19.02
N CYS A 122 27.36 -8.53 20.34
CA CYS A 122 28.37 -8.19 21.34
C CYS A 122 29.63 -9.05 21.15
#